data_AF-A0A382VHK0-F1
#
_entry.id   AF-A0A382VHK0-F1
#
_cell.length_a   1.000
_cell.length_b   1.000
_cell.length_c   1.000
_cell.angle_alpha   90.00
_cell.angle_beta   90.00
_cell.angle_gamma   90.00
#
_symmetry.space_group_name_H-M   'P 1'
#
loop_
_entity.id
_entity.type
_entity.pdbx_description
1 polymer ?
#
loop_
_entity_poly.entity_id
_entity_poly.type
_entity_poly.pdbx_seq_one_letter_code
_entity_poly.pdbx_strand_id
1 'polypeptide(L)'
;VDALACSSFETTQGGLWSLEMLLQGPLDQSDLEIRLALTAASLNLPVPDLILKALPEKDWVAESQRALPPIQAGRFFVHGAHDRGTAPDSAIALEVDAGRAFGNGRHESTYGCLLTLDHLAKIQRFRRPLDLGCGAGVLALAMASAN
;
A
#
# COMPACT_ATOMS: atom_id res chain seq x y z
N VAL A 1 -20.15 21.19 -4.48
CA VAL A 1 -19.10 20.40 -3.79
C VAL A 1 -17.87 20.43 -4.67
N ASP A 2 -16.72 20.82 -4.14
CA ASP A 2 -15.49 20.85 -4.94
C ASP A 2 -14.89 19.43 -5.02
N ALA A 3 -14.46 19.04 -6.22
CA ALA A 3 -13.76 17.79 -6.43
C ALA A 3 -12.29 17.94 -6.02
N LEU A 4 -11.82 17.07 -5.15
CA LEU A 4 -10.41 16.99 -4.74
C LEU A 4 -9.57 16.34 -5.83
N ALA A 5 -10.14 15.37 -6.55
CA ALA A 5 -9.52 14.71 -7.69
C ALA A 5 -10.60 14.24 -8.67
N CYS A 6 -10.26 14.23 -9.96
CA CYS A 6 -11.11 13.75 -11.03
C CYS A 6 -10.26 12.99 -12.05
N SER A 7 -10.69 11.80 -12.43
CA SER A 7 -10.12 11.01 -13.52
C SER A 7 -11.22 10.66 -14.51
N SER A 8 -10.89 10.70 -15.80
CA SER A 8 -11.77 10.24 -16.87
C SER A 8 -11.01 9.32 -17.81
N PHE A 9 -11.64 8.23 -18.23
CA PHE A 9 -11.03 7.28 -19.14
C PHE A 9 -12.10 6.55 -19.96
N GLU A 10 -11.72 6.17 -21.19
CA GLU A 10 -12.56 5.35 -22.06
C GLU A 10 -12.56 3.91 -21.57
N THR A 11 -13.75 3.32 -21.44
CA THR A 11 -13.90 1.91 -21.07
C THR A 11 -13.74 1.03 -22.30
N THR A 12 -13.09 -0.12 -22.14
CA THR A 12 -12.72 -1.04 -23.23
C THR A 12 -13.92 -1.70 -23.93
N GLN A 13 -15.14 -1.55 -23.41
CA GLN A 13 -16.37 -2.04 -24.02
C GLN A 13 -17.21 -0.88 -24.55
N GLY A 14 -17.02 -0.52 -25.82
CA GLY A 14 -18.04 0.20 -26.60
C GLY A 14 -18.00 1.74 -26.57
N GLY A 15 -16.85 2.36 -26.25
CA GLY A 15 -16.70 3.83 -26.33
C GLY A 15 -17.42 4.61 -25.22
N LEU A 16 -17.85 3.92 -24.16
CA LEU A 16 -18.40 4.54 -22.97
C LEU A 16 -17.27 5.14 -22.13
N TRP A 17 -17.48 6.35 -21.62
CA TRP A 17 -16.52 7.04 -20.76
C TRP A 17 -16.88 6.84 -19.30
N SER A 18 -15.88 6.50 -18.48
CA SER A 18 -16.00 6.49 -17.02
C SER A 18 -15.44 7.79 -16.46
N LEU A 19 -16.14 8.35 -15.48
CA LEU A 19 -15.70 9.50 -14.69
C LEU A 19 -15.68 9.10 -13.22
N GLU A 20 -14.51 9.22 -12.59
CA GLU A 20 -14.34 8.95 -11.17
C GLU A 20 -13.94 10.25 -10.46
N MET A 21 -14.64 10.57 -9.37
CA MET A 21 -14.46 11.83 -8.65
C MET A 21 -14.35 11.59 -7.15
N LEU A 22 -13.32 12.19 -6.53
CA LEU A 22 -13.16 12.24 -5.08
C LEU A 22 -13.66 13.60 -4.59
N LEU A 23 -14.59 13.61 -3.64
CA LEU A 23 -15.23 14.82 -3.13
C LEU A 23 -14.83 15.10 -1.68
N GLN A 24 -14.79 16.38 -1.29
CA GLN A 24 -14.41 16.81 0.06
C GLN A 24 -15.54 16.63 1.12
N GLY A 25 -16.73 16.17 0.72
CA GLY A 25 -17.87 16.03 1.61
C GLY A 25 -18.97 15.14 1.03
N PRO A 26 -20.08 14.93 1.77
CA PRO A 26 -21.19 14.10 1.31
C PRO A 26 -21.77 14.66 0.01
N LEU A 27 -22.10 13.75 -0.90
CA LEU A 27 -22.76 14.09 -2.15
C LEU A 27 -24.25 14.34 -1.88
N ASP A 28 -24.75 15.50 -2.27
CA ASP A 28 -26.19 15.71 -2.47
C ASP A 28 -26.54 15.23 -3.88
N GLN A 29 -27.27 14.11 -3.95
CA GLN A 29 -27.68 13.51 -5.21
C GLN A 29 -28.54 14.47 -6.04
N SER A 30 -29.38 15.29 -5.40
CA SER A 30 -30.27 16.22 -6.11
C SER A 30 -29.47 17.36 -6.75
N ASP A 31 -28.48 17.91 -6.03
CA ASP A 31 -27.58 18.94 -6.57
C ASP A 31 -26.78 18.39 -7.76
N LEU A 32 -26.32 17.13 -7.69
CA LEU A 32 -25.58 16.50 -8.78
C LEU A 32 -26.46 16.28 -10.03
N GLU A 33 -27.68 15.76 -9.86
CA GLU A 33 -28.63 15.55 -10.95
C GLU A 33 -28.99 16.87 -11.65
N ILE A 34 -29.22 17.94 -10.88
CA ILE A 34 -29.49 19.29 -11.42
C ILE A 34 -28.29 19.79 -12.23
N ARG A 35 -27.06 19.67 -11.70
CA ARG A 35 -25.84 20.10 -12.39
C ARG A 35 -25.60 19.32 -13.68
N LEU A 36 -25.84 18.00 -13.67
CA LEU A 36 -25.75 17.16 -14.87
C LEU A 36 -26.77 17.58 -15.91
N ALA A 37 -28.03 17.79 -15.53
CA ALA A 37 -29.08 18.22 -16.43
C ALA A 37 -28.77 19.59 -17.07
N LEU A 38 -28.33 20.56 -16.27
CA LEU A 38 -27.95 21.89 -16.76
C LEU A 38 -26.75 21.84 -17.71
N THR A 39 -25.75 20.99 -17.42
CA THR A 39 -24.56 20.82 -18.26
C THR A 39 -24.89 20.11 -19.57
N ALA A 40 -25.71 19.06 -19.53
CA ALA A 40 -26.16 18.38 -20.74
C ALA A 40 -26.98 19.32 -21.64
N ALA A 41 -27.90 20.10 -21.04
CA ALA A 41 -28.68 21.10 -21.76
C ALA A 41 -27.81 22.20 -22.40
N SER A 42 -26.80 22.71 -21.68
CA SER A 42 -25.90 23.76 -22.22
C SER A 42 -25.03 23.27 -23.38
N LEU A 43 -24.72 21.97 -23.41
CA LEU A 43 -23.98 21.30 -24.49
C LEU A 43 -24.89 20.70 -25.58
N ASN A 44 -26.22 20.83 -25.42
CA ASN A 44 -27.21 20.25 -26.32
C ASN A 44 -27.07 18.72 -26.47
N LEU A 45 -26.73 18.06 -25.36
CA LEU A 45 -26.56 16.61 -25.22
C LEU A 45 -27.71 16.00 -24.38
N PRO A 46 -28.03 14.71 -24.55
CA PRO A 46 -28.92 14.01 -23.64
C PRO A 46 -28.30 13.94 -22.24
N VAL A 47 -29.15 13.97 -21.21
CA VAL A 47 -28.70 13.76 -19.82
C VAL A 47 -28.22 12.31 -19.69
N PRO A 48 -26.98 12.07 -19.23
CA PRO A 48 -26.47 10.72 -19.05
C PRO A 48 -27.13 10.01 -17.85
N ASP A 49 -27.20 8.69 -17.91
CA ASP A 49 -27.60 7.87 -16.75
C ASP A 49 -26.59 8.03 -15.62
N LEU A 50 -27.08 8.29 -14.40
CA LEU A 50 -26.25 8.44 -13.21
C LEU A 50 -26.35 7.19 -12.33
N ILE A 51 -25.21 6.54 -12.10
CA ILE A 51 -25.09 5.42 -11.16
C ILE A 51 -24.15 5.82 -10.03
N LEU A 52 -24.70 5.92 -8.81
CA LEU A 52 -23.93 6.22 -7.60
C LEU A 52 -23.66 4.92 -6.83
N LYS A 53 -22.40 4.67 -6.50
CA LYS A 53 -22.00 3.51 -5.70
C LYS A 53 -21.12 3.97 -4.54
N ALA A 54 -21.58 3.73 -3.32
CA ALA A 54 -20.75 3.93 -2.14
C ALA A 54 -19.58 2.93 -2.17
N LEU A 55 -18.36 3.45 -2.02
CA LEU A 55 -17.20 2.61 -1.79
C LEU A 55 -17.18 2.19 -0.32
N PRO A 56 -16.86 0.92 0.00
CA PRO A 56 -16.72 0.51 1.38
C PRO A 56 -15.58 1.28 2.05
N GLU A 57 -15.79 1.66 3.30
CA GLU A 57 -14.71 2.15 4.16
C GLU A 57 -13.75 0.98 4.43
N LYS A 58 -12.69 0.92 3.63
CA LYS A 58 -11.67 -0.12 3.71
C LYS A 58 -10.32 0.53 3.89
N ASP A 59 -9.50 -0.02 4.80
CA ASP A 59 -8.10 0.35 4.89
C ASP A 59 -7.33 -0.23 3.70
N TRP A 60 -7.32 0.53 2.60
CA TRP A 60 -6.64 0.18 1.37
C TRP A 60 -5.12 0.07 1.56
N VAL A 61 -4.54 0.77 2.55
CA VAL A 61 -3.12 0.65 2.89
C VAL A 61 -2.86 -0.74 3.48
N ALA A 62 -3.66 -1.17 4.46
CA ALA A 62 -3.54 -2.50 5.04
C ALA A 62 -3.85 -3.61 4.01
N GLU A 63 -4.82 -3.40 3.11
CA GLU A 63 -5.14 -4.37 2.06
C GLU A 63 -3.99 -4.53 1.05
N SER A 64 -3.47 -3.42 0.53
CA SER A 64 -2.35 -3.46 -0.43
C SER A 64 -1.10 -4.10 0.17
N GLN A 65 -0.88 -3.94 1.48
CA GLN A 65 0.24 -4.56 2.18
C GLN A 65 0.07 -6.05 2.41
N ARG A 66 -1.15 -6.52 2.68
CA ARG A 66 -1.43 -7.96 2.80
C ARG A 66 -1.19 -8.73 1.51
N ALA A 67 -1.23 -8.06 0.37
CA ALA A 67 -0.92 -8.67 -0.93
C ALA A 67 0.59 -8.79 -1.22
N LEU A 68 1.46 -8.29 -0.34
CA LEU A 68 2.90 -8.29 -0.54
C LEU A 68 3.52 -9.61 -0.04
N PRO A 69 4.12 -10.45 -0.91
CA PRO A 69 4.68 -11.75 -0.49
C PRO A 69 5.89 -11.62 0.45
N PRO A 70 6.22 -12.62 1.27
CA PRO A 70 7.45 -12.59 2.07
C PRO A 70 8.71 -12.39 1.23
N ILE A 71 9.78 -11.92 1.87
CA ILE A 71 11.11 -11.80 1.25
C ILE A 71 12.14 -12.63 2.01
N GLN A 72 13.10 -13.17 1.27
CA GLN A 72 14.28 -13.85 1.83
C GLN A 72 15.52 -12.99 1.56
N ALA A 73 16.18 -12.48 2.61
CA ALA A 73 17.42 -11.74 2.53
C ALA A 73 18.51 -12.44 3.36
N GLY A 74 19.34 -13.25 2.68
CA GLY A 74 20.37 -14.04 3.36
C GLY A 74 19.73 -15.05 4.31
N ARG A 75 20.01 -14.96 5.61
CA ARG A 75 19.37 -15.81 6.63
C ARG A 75 18.00 -15.32 7.10
N PHE A 76 17.60 -14.10 6.75
CA PHE A 76 16.37 -13.49 7.28
C PHE A 76 15.20 -13.72 6.31
N PHE A 77 14.08 -14.17 6.85
CA PHE A 77 12.80 -14.28 6.14
C PHE A 77 11.85 -13.24 6.72
N VAL A 78 11.63 -12.13 6.01
CA VAL A 78 10.76 -11.04 6.46
C VAL A 78 9.36 -11.26 5.91
N HIS A 79 8.37 -11.26 6.79
CA HIS A 79 7.00 -11.60 6.44
C HIS A 79 5.99 -10.80 7.26
N GLY A 80 4.75 -10.68 6.78
CA GLY A 80 3.64 -10.12 7.55
C GLY A 80 2.95 -11.18 8.40
N ALA A 81 2.00 -10.77 9.25
CA ALA A 81 1.25 -11.69 10.12
C ALA A 81 0.49 -12.80 9.34
N HIS A 82 0.13 -12.54 8.09
CA HIS A 82 -0.63 -13.44 7.22
C HIS A 82 0.21 -14.64 6.73
N ASP A 83 1.53 -14.48 6.74
CA ASP A 83 2.51 -15.47 6.30
C ASP A 83 3.21 -16.14 7.48
N ARG A 84 2.68 -16.01 8.70
CA ARG A 84 3.26 -16.63 9.89
C ARG A 84 3.34 -18.14 9.72
N GLY A 85 4.53 -18.69 9.99
CA GLY A 85 4.80 -20.13 9.86
C GLY A 85 5.13 -20.59 8.44
N THR A 86 5.26 -19.67 7.47
CA THR A 86 5.72 -20.00 6.10
C THR A 86 7.24 -19.93 5.94
N ALA A 87 7.96 -19.46 6.96
CA ALA A 87 9.41 -19.34 6.92
C ALA A 87 10.10 -20.72 6.79
N PRO A 88 11.15 -20.85 5.96
CA PRO A 88 11.98 -22.05 5.96
C PRO A 88 12.63 -22.31 7.32
N ASP A 89 12.78 -23.58 7.70
CA ASP A 89 13.40 -23.97 8.99
C ASP A 89 14.83 -23.44 9.17
N SER A 90 15.54 -23.18 8.07
CA SER A 90 16.90 -22.65 8.06
C SER A 90 16.97 -21.12 8.15
N ALA A 91 15.82 -20.43 8.13
CA ALA A 91 15.74 -18.98 8.13
C ALA A 91 15.33 -18.43 9.50
N ILE A 92 15.76 -17.20 9.78
CA ILE A 92 15.29 -16.39 10.90
C ILE A 92 14.04 -15.65 10.44
N ALA A 93 12.88 -16.08 10.93
CA ALA A 93 11.60 -15.42 10.67
C ALA A 93 11.54 -14.06 11.38
N LEU A 94 11.31 -12.99 10.60
CA LEU A 94 11.12 -11.63 11.08
C LEU A 94 9.72 -11.16 10.68
N GLU A 95 8.78 -11.19 11.63
CA GLU A 95 7.42 -10.72 11.41
C GLU A 95 7.35 -9.19 11.53
N VAL A 96 7.01 -8.49 10.44
CA VAL A 96 6.93 -7.03 10.37
C VAL A 96 5.74 -6.59 9.52
N ASP A 97 4.70 -6.06 10.16
CA ASP A 97 3.61 -5.35 9.48
C ASP A 97 3.93 -3.86 9.44
N ALA A 98 4.54 -3.41 8.34
CA ALA A 98 5.06 -2.05 8.27
C ALA A 98 3.98 -0.96 8.28
N GLY A 99 2.70 -1.27 8.05
CA GLY A 99 1.60 -0.30 8.11
C GLY A 99 1.97 0.98 7.34
N ARG A 100 1.84 2.16 7.95
CA ARG A 100 2.25 3.42 7.30
C ARG A 100 3.76 3.71 7.39
N ALA A 101 4.53 2.91 8.12
CA ALA A 101 5.97 3.06 8.29
C ALA A 101 6.76 2.44 7.13
N PHE A 102 7.91 3.01 6.82
CA PHE A 102 8.84 2.46 5.85
C PHE A 102 9.67 1.32 6.46
N GLY A 103 10.11 0.36 5.65
CA GLY A 103 11.04 -0.68 6.10
C GLY A 103 10.44 -2.07 6.32
N ASN A 104 9.55 -2.54 5.44
CA ASN A 104 9.13 -3.95 5.38
C ASN A 104 10.18 -4.88 4.75
N GLY A 105 11.39 -4.38 4.46
CA GLY A 105 12.46 -5.13 3.83
C GLY A 105 12.43 -5.20 2.31
N ARG A 106 11.31 -4.86 1.65
CA ARG A 106 11.16 -5.03 0.19
C ARG A 106 11.90 -3.98 -0.63
N HIS A 107 12.09 -2.79 -0.06
CA HIS A 107 12.85 -1.75 -0.73
C HIS A 107 14.32 -2.17 -0.81
N GLU A 108 14.96 -1.91 -1.95
CA GLU A 108 16.29 -2.41 -2.28
C GLU A 108 17.33 -1.99 -1.24
N SER A 109 17.17 -0.80 -0.66
CA SER A 109 18.00 -0.30 0.43
C SER A 109 17.89 -1.17 1.69
N THR A 110 16.68 -1.48 2.15
CA THR A 110 16.47 -2.32 3.33
C THR A 110 16.93 -3.76 3.08
N TYR A 111 16.68 -4.30 1.89
CA TYR A 111 17.15 -5.62 1.47
C TYR A 111 18.69 -5.72 1.52
N GLY A 112 19.38 -4.73 0.96
CA GLY A 112 20.85 -4.65 0.99
C GLY A 112 21.41 -4.55 2.42
N CYS A 113 20.75 -3.81 3.31
CA CYS A 113 21.12 -3.76 4.72
C CYS A 113 20.97 -5.14 5.40
N LEU A 114 19.88 -5.87 5.13
CA LEU A 114 19.69 -7.23 5.68
C LEU A 114 20.76 -8.22 5.21
N LEU A 115 21.12 -8.19 3.92
CA LEU A 115 22.25 -8.99 3.41
C LEU A 115 23.58 -8.62 4.09
N THR A 116 23.81 -7.33 4.30
CA THR A 116 25.01 -6.83 4.97
C THR A 116 25.06 -7.30 6.43
N LEU A 117 23.93 -7.26 7.14
CA LEU A 117 23.83 -7.79 8.49
C LEU A 117 24.09 -9.29 8.56
N ASP A 118 23.56 -10.09 7.61
CA ASP A 118 23.87 -11.53 7.53
C ASP A 118 25.38 -11.77 7.34
N HIS A 119 26.02 -10.98 6.48
CA HIS A 119 27.46 -11.06 6.25
C HIS A 119 28.26 -10.68 7.51
N LEU A 120 27.96 -9.53 8.12
CA LEU A 120 28.67 -9.03 9.30
C LEU A 120 28.54 -9.99 10.50
N ALA A 121 27.38 -10.63 10.68
CA ALA A 121 27.16 -11.61 11.74
C ALA A 121 28.05 -12.87 11.61
N LYS A 122 28.63 -13.14 10.43
CA LYS A 122 29.60 -14.23 10.23
C LYS A 122 31.03 -13.82 10.62
N ILE A 123 31.29 -12.52 10.74
CA ILE A 123 32.62 -11.96 10.99
C ILE A 123 32.82 -11.67 12.48
N GLN A 124 31.85 -11.02 13.12
CA GLN A 124 31.95 -10.65 14.54
C GLN A 124 30.57 -10.40 15.16
N ARG A 125 30.55 -10.34 16.49
CA ARG A 125 29.37 -9.96 17.29
C ARG A 125 29.42 -8.50 17.67
N PHE A 126 28.28 -7.81 17.58
CA PHE A 126 28.17 -6.39 17.92
C PHE A 126 27.45 -6.22 19.26
N ARG A 127 28.12 -5.67 20.27
CA ARG A 127 27.52 -5.60 21.62
C ARG A 127 26.39 -4.58 21.73
N ARG A 128 26.45 -3.49 20.96
CA ARG A 128 25.51 -2.35 21.02
C ARG A 128 25.22 -1.79 19.62
N PRO A 129 24.54 -2.55 18.76
CA PRO A 129 24.12 -2.05 17.46
C PRO A 129 23.08 -0.92 17.60
N LEU A 130 23.06 0.00 16.63
CA LEU A 130 22.10 1.11 16.54
C LEU A 130 21.40 1.07 15.19
N ASP A 131 20.06 1.05 15.21
CA ASP A 131 19.21 1.24 14.02
C ASP A 131 18.75 2.70 13.96
N LEU A 132 19.50 3.54 13.24
CA LEU A 132 19.19 4.96 13.12
C LEU A 132 18.19 5.19 11.99
N GLY A 133 16.98 5.65 12.33
CA GLY A 133 15.88 5.79 11.38
C GLY A 133 15.13 4.47 11.16
N CYS A 134 14.80 3.77 12.26
CA CYS A 134 14.38 2.37 12.24
C CYS A 134 13.08 2.09 11.47
N GLY A 135 12.21 3.07 11.24
CA GLY A 135 10.95 2.87 10.54
C GLY A 135 10.13 1.74 11.20
N ALA A 136 9.80 0.69 10.44
CA ALA A 136 9.12 -0.50 10.92
C ALA A 136 9.99 -1.42 11.82
N GLY A 137 11.28 -1.14 11.99
CA GLY A 137 12.18 -1.81 12.92
C GLY A 137 12.80 -3.12 12.42
N VAL A 138 12.69 -3.43 11.13
CA VAL A 138 13.18 -4.71 10.58
C VAL A 138 14.69 -4.91 10.76
N LEU A 139 15.49 -3.84 10.67
CA LEU A 139 16.94 -3.93 10.85
C LEU A 139 17.29 -4.13 12.33
N ALA A 140 16.61 -3.43 13.24
CA ALA A 140 16.74 -3.67 14.68
C ALA A 140 16.41 -5.12 15.06
N LEU A 141 15.33 -5.69 14.50
CA LEU A 141 14.97 -7.09 14.70
C LEU A 141 16.07 -8.02 14.17
N ALA A 142 16.51 -7.82 12.93
CA ALA A 142 17.59 -8.59 12.33
C ALA A 142 18.88 -8.57 13.18
N MET A 143 19.26 -7.39 13.69
CA MET A 143 20.43 -7.23 14.57
C MET A 143 20.26 -7.96 15.91
N ALA A 144 19.06 -7.97 16.48
CA ALA A 144 18.78 -8.68 17.72
C ALA A 144 18.80 -10.21 17.53
N SER A 145 18.34 -10.69 16.38
CA SER A 145 18.26 -12.14 16.08
C SER A 145 19.57 -12.73 15.56
N ALA A 146 20.43 -11.91 14.94
CA ALA A 146 21.69 -12.36 14.37
C ALA A 146 22.84 -12.42 15.38
N ASN A 147 22.64 -11.83 16.57
CA ASN A 147 23.66 -11.73 17.60
C ASN A 147 23.81 -13.01 18.39
#